data_AF-A0A316I0G1-F1
#
_entry.id   AF-A0A316I0G1-F1
#
_cell.length_a   1.000
_cell.length_b   1.000
_cell.length_c   1.000
_cell.angle_alpha   90.00
_cell.angle_beta   90.00
_cell.angle_gamma   90.00
#
_symmetry.space_group_name_H-M   'P 1'
#
loop_
_entity.id
_entity.type
_entity.pdbx_description
1 polymer ?
#
loop_
_entity_poly.entity_id
_entity_poly.type
_entity_poly.pdbx_seq_one_letter_code
_entity_poly.pdbx_strand_id
1 'polypeptide(L)'
;MTPLARAAATASVSYKTPIAGTTLKKVLATGKMPAKYIPHVHALLDDAPVSLLAAVAEQLHDEMDISRDAVWKNYRSLAREVKSKRGIWE
;
A
#
# COMPACT_ATOMS: atom_id res chain seq x y z
N MET A 1 -17.31 2.71 -0.54
CA MET A 1 -16.12 2.05 0.05
C MET A 1 -14.89 2.69 -0.60
N THR A 2 -13.99 3.30 0.17
CA THR A 2 -12.84 4.04 -0.40
C THR A 2 -11.78 3.08 -0.98
N PRO A 3 -10.96 3.51 -1.95
CA PRO A 3 -9.85 2.72 -2.48
C PRO A 3 -8.93 2.21 -1.36
N LEU A 4 -8.61 3.08 -0.40
CA LEU A 4 -7.80 2.76 0.77
C LEU A 4 -8.45 1.70 1.67
N ALA A 5 -9.77 1.74 1.88
CA ALA A 5 -10.48 0.72 2.64
C ALA A 5 -10.50 -0.64 1.92
N ARG A 6 -10.59 -0.64 0.59
CA ARG A 6 -10.44 -1.85 -0.23
C ARG A 6 -9.02 -2.42 -0.11
N ALA A 7 -8.00 -1.59 -0.23
CA ALA A 7 -6.62 -2.00 -0.04
C ALA A 7 -6.39 -2.58 1.37
N ALA A 8 -6.88 -1.91 2.42
CA ALA A 8 -6.79 -2.42 3.78
C ALA A 8 -7.48 -3.79 3.96
N ALA A 9 -8.64 -3.98 3.31
CA ALA A 9 -9.32 -5.28 3.30
C ALA A 9 -8.49 -6.35 2.58
N THR A 10 -7.98 -6.07 1.36
CA THR A 10 -7.10 -6.97 0.59
C THR A 10 -5.84 -7.35 1.39
N ALA A 11 -5.21 -6.40 2.05
CA ALA A 11 -4.04 -6.61 2.91
C ALA A 11 -4.34 -7.47 4.15
N SER A 12 -5.61 -7.56 4.56
CA SER A 12 -6.03 -8.20 5.82
C SER A 12 -6.75 -9.54 5.62
N VAL A 13 -7.09 -9.95 4.38
CA VAL A 13 -7.88 -11.16 4.11
C VAL A 13 -7.28 -12.42 4.74
N SER A 14 -5.95 -12.48 4.83
CA SER A 14 -5.22 -13.63 5.40
C SER A 14 -4.73 -13.43 6.83
N TYR A 15 -4.95 -12.28 7.45
CA TYR A 15 -4.37 -11.95 8.76
C TYR A 15 -5.42 -11.74 9.85
N LYS A 16 -5.20 -12.37 11.02
CA LYS A 16 -6.05 -12.23 12.22
C LYS A 16 -6.23 -10.80 12.70
N THR A 17 -5.28 -9.92 12.42
CA THR A 17 -5.34 -8.50 12.80
C THR A 17 -5.45 -7.66 11.54
N PRO A 18 -6.59 -6.99 11.30
CA PRO A 18 -6.73 -6.12 10.15
C PRO A 18 -5.85 -4.88 10.30
N ILE A 19 -5.25 -4.43 9.20
CA ILE A 19 -4.57 -3.14 9.17
C ILE A 19 -5.61 -2.03 9.02
N ALA A 20 -5.57 -1.03 9.90
CA ALA A 20 -6.46 0.13 9.76
C ALA A 20 -6.10 0.91 8.49
N GLY A 21 -7.10 1.36 7.74
CA GLY A 21 -6.90 2.14 6.51
C GLY A 21 -6.02 3.37 6.74
N THR A 22 -6.17 4.05 7.87
CA THR A 22 -5.34 5.21 8.26
C THR A 22 -3.88 4.84 8.51
N THR A 23 -3.60 3.67 9.08
CA THR A 23 -2.23 3.14 9.23
C THR A 23 -1.65 2.82 7.87
N LEU A 24 -2.40 2.10 7.03
CA LEU A 24 -1.97 1.77 5.68
C LEU A 24 -1.68 3.05 4.86
N LYS A 25 -2.54 4.06 4.96
CA LYS A 25 -2.35 5.39 4.36
C LYS A 25 -1.01 5.99 4.73
N LYS A 26 -0.69 6.05 6.02
CA LYS A 26 0.59 6.59 6.50
C LYS A 26 1.77 5.79 5.98
N VAL A 27 1.69 4.46 5.98
CA VAL A 27 2.75 3.59 5.48
C VAL A 27 3.01 3.86 3.99
N LEU A 28 1.96 3.88 3.19
CA LEU A 28 2.00 4.13 1.75
C LEU A 28 2.48 5.56 1.41
N ALA A 29 2.06 6.55 2.20
CA ALA A 29 2.44 7.95 2.04
C ALA A 29 3.88 8.26 2.44
N THR A 30 4.40 7.58 3.47
CA THR A 30 5.74 7.87 4.02
C THR A 30 6.80 6.87 3.57
N GLY A 31 6.39 5.74 2.98
CA GLY A 31 7.27 4.60 2.73
C GLY A 31 7.80 3.94 4.00
N LYS A 32 7.36 4.36 5.19
CA LYS A 32 7.82 3.83 6.48
C LYS A 32 6.78 2.89 7.05
N MET A 33 7.18 1.63 7.19
CA MET A 33 6.32 0.58 7.69
C MET A 33 6.86 -0.02 8.99
N PRO A 34 6.00 -0.21 10.01
CA PRO A 34 6.34 -1.06 11.15
C PRO A 34 6.51 -2.52 10.71
N ALA A 35 7.57 -3.20 11.17
CA ALA A 35 7.86 -4.59 10.79
C ALA A 35 6.68 -5.58 10.96
N LYS A 36 5.80 -5.33 11.94
CA LYS A 36 4.56 -6.10 12.18
C LYS A 36 3.56 -6.10 11.02
N TYR A 37 3.65 -5.14 10.09
CA TYR A 37 2.75 -5.01 8.94
C TYR A 37 3.42 -5.35 7.59
N ILE A 38 4.70 -5.75 7.60
CA ILE A 38 5.42 -6.30 6.44
C ILE A 38 4.54 -7.32 5.67
N PRO A 39 4.00 -8.36 6.33
CA PRO A 39 3.15 -9.33 5.66
C PRO A 39 1.90 -8.73 4.98
N HIS A 40 1.23 -7.78 5.63
CA HIS A 40 0.03 -7.12 5.09
C HIS A 40 0.35 -6.29 3.85
N VAL A 41 1.43 -5.50 3.90
CA VAL A 41 1.85 -4.66 2.78
C VAL A 41 2.41 -5.51 1.65
N HIS A 42 3.11 -6.60 1.96
CA HIS A 42 3.50 -7.59 0.96
C HIS A 42 2.28 -8.14 0.22
N ALA A 43 1.30 -8.70 0.95
CA ALA A 43 0.08 -9.23 0.36
C ALA A 43 -0.65 -8.16 -0.47
N LEU A 44 -0.73 -6.92 0.02
CA LEU A 44 -1.32 -5.83 -0.76
C LEU A 44 -0.58 -5.57 -2.07
N LEU A 45 0.74 -5.40 -2.02
CA LEU A 45 1.53 -5.03 -3.20
C LEU A 45 1.65 -6.19 -4.20
N ASP A 46 1.50 -7.44 -3.74
CA ASP A 46 1.53 -8.63 -4.57
C ASP A 46 0.15 -8.93 -5.20
N ASP A 47 -0.91 -8.86 -4.39
CA ASP A 47 -2.26 -9.32 -4.74
C ASP A 47 -3.16 -8.20 -5.29
N ALA A 48 -2.97 -6.94 -4.86
CA ALA A 48 -3.84 -5.85 -5.30
C ALA A 48 -3.67 -5.51 -6.79
N PRO A 49 -4.75 -5.27 -7.54
CA PRO A 49 -4.64 -4.84 -8.92
C PRO A 49 -4.00 -3.45 -9.03
N VAL A 50 -3.24 -3.22 -10.10
CA VAL A 50 -2.58 -1.93 -10.40
C VAL A 50 -3.59 -0.78 -10.39
N SER A 51 -4.81 -1.00 -10.88
CA SER A 51 -5.89 -0.01 -10.85
C SER A 51 -6.28 0.41 -9.43
N LEU A 52 -6.23 -0.51 -8.45
CA LEU A 52 -6.50 -0.18 -7.05
C LEU A 52 -5.34 0.63 -6.46
N LEU A 53 -4.09 0.26 -6.77
CA LEU A 53 -2.91 1.00 -6.32
C LEU A 53 -2.88 2.42 -6.88
N ALA A 54 -3.25 2.60 -8.15
CA ALA A 54 -3.42 3.90 -8.79
C ALA A 54 -4.52 4.73 -8.10
N ALA A 55 -5.69 4.14 -7.83
CA ALA A 55 -6.77 4.82 -7.12
C ALA A 55 -6.38 5.21 -5.68
N VAL A 56 -5.60 4.38 -4.99
CA VAL A 56 -5.04 4.73 -3.66
C VAL A 56 -4.03 5.87 -3.78
N ALA A 57 -3.19 5.88 -4.82
CA ALA A 57 -2.25 6.95 -5.07
C ALA A 57 -2.94 8.29 -5.39
N GLU A 58 -4.05 8.25 -6.14
CA GLU A 58 -4.89 9.43 -6.36
C GLU A 58 -5.54 9.91 -5.07
N GLN A 59 -6.08 9.00 -4.26
CA GLN A 59 -6.65 9.36 -2.96
C GLN A 59 -5.59 9.96 -2.02
N LEU A 60 -4.37 9.42 -2.01
CA LEU A 60 -3.26 9.95 -1.22
C LEU A 60 -2.82 11.33 -1.71
N HIS A 61 -2.86 11.55 -3.02
CA HIS A 61 -2.59 12.86 -3.60
C HIS A 61 -3.60 13.89 -3.14
N ASP A 62 -4.90 13.56 -3.18
CA ASP A 62 -5.98 14.45 -2.76
C ASP A 62 -5.95 14.72 -1.24
N GLU A 63 -5.74 13.68 -0.42
CA GLU A 63 -5.85 13.81 1.04
C GLU A 63 -4.55 14.25 1.75
N MET A 64 -3.40 14.16 1.10
CA MET A 64 -2.09 14.48 1.72
C MET A 64 -1.21 15.40 0.86
N ASP A 65 -1.72 15.89 -0.27
CA ASP A 65 -1.02 16.77 -1.20
C ASP A 65 0.31 16.18 -1.73
N ILE A 66 0.40 14.85 -1.79
CA ILE A 66 1.62 14.16 -2.21
C ILE A 66 1.53 13.88 -3.71
N SER A 67 2.59 14.15 -4.46
CA SER A 67 2.62 13.78 -5.88
C SER A 67 2.45 12.27 -6.07
N ARG A 68 1.63 11.86 -7.04
CA ARG A 68 1.40 10.45 -7.39
C ARG A 68 2.73 9.71 -7.63
N ASP A 69 3.68 10.34 -8.32
CA ASP A 69 5.02 9.81 -8.54
C ASP A 69 5.76 9.48 -7.23
N ALA A 70 5.67 10.34 -6.23
CA ALA A 70 6.27 10.11 -4.92
C ALA A 70 5.61 8.92 -4.21
N VAL A 71 4.29 8.79 -4.31
CA VAL A 71 3.56 7.62 -3.79
C VAL A 71 4.02 6.32 -4.49
N TRP A 72 4.16 6.35 -5.81
CA TRP A 72 4.66 5.20 -6.58
C TRP A 72 6.11 4.84 -6.23
N LYS A 73 6.97 5.83 -5.97
CA LYS A 73 8.33 5.62 -5.45
C LYS A 73 8.30 4.94 -4.08
N ASN A 74 7.41 5.37 -3.19
CA ASN A 74 7.23 4.71 -1.90
C ASN A 74 6.75 3.27 -2.07
N TYR A 75 5.85 2.99 -3.00
CA TYR A 75 5.39 1.63 -3.28
C TYR A 75 6.52 0.73 -3.73
N ARG A 76 7.38 1.20 -4.64
CA ARG A 76 8.59 0.44 -5.04
C ARG A 76 9.55 0.22 -3.88
N SER A 77 9.77 1.25 -3.06
CA SER A 77 10.64 1.12 -1.88
C SER A 77 10.09 0.07 -0.90
N LEU A 78 8.79 0.13 -0.62
CA LEU A 78 8.09 -0.85 0.22
C LEU A 78 8.12 -2.25 -0.41
N ALA A 79 7.89 -2.37 -1.72
CA ALA A 79 7.95 -3.63 -2.46
C ALA A 79 9.33 -4.28 -2.38
N ARG A 80 10.41 -3.48 -2.46
CA ARG A 80 11.78 -3.96 -2.26
C ARG A 80 12.03 -4.38 -0.81
N GLU A 81 11.54 -3.61 0.16
CA GLU A 81 11.68 -3.92 1.58
C GLU A 81 10.95 -5.21 1.97
N VAL A 82 9.73 -5.41 1.45
CA VAL A 82 8.94 -6.63 1.66
C VAL A 82 9.36 -7.79 0.76
N LYS A 83 10.30 -7.58 -0.17
CA LYS A 83 10.75 -8.55 -1.18
C LYS A 83 9.61 -9.10 -2.05
N SER A 84 8.66 -8.25 -2.44
CA SER A 84 7.63 -8.64 -3.42
C SER A 84 8.30 -9.00 -4.75
N LYS A 85 7.86 -10.11 -5.34
CA LYS A 85 8.42 -10.63 -6.60
C LYS A 85 7.68 -10.13 -7.83
N ARG A 86 6.76 -9.19 -7.65
CA ARG A 86 5.89 -8.71 -8.73
C ARG A 86 6.69 -7.80 -9.68
N GLY A 87 6.74 -8.17 -10.96
CA GLY A 87 7.52 -7.46 -11.98
C GLY A 87 7.11 -6.01 -12.27
N ILE A 88 6.01 -5.53 -11.70
CA ILE A 88 5.61 -4.11 -11.80
C ILE A 88 6.47 -3.18 -10.93
N TRP A 89 7.28 -3.74 -10.03
CA TRP A 89 8.11 -3.01 -9.08
C TRP A 89 9.60 -2.92 -9.50
N GLU A 90 9.99 -3.60 -10.57
CA GLU A 90 11.36 -3.57 -11.12
C GLU A 90 11.73 -2.19 -11.69
#